data_AF-A0A6L2J7R0-F1
#
_entry.id   AF-A0A6L2J7R0-F1
#
_cell.length_a   1.000
_cell.length_b   1.000
_cell.length_c   1.000
_cell.angle_alpha   90.00
_cell.angle_beta   90.00
_cell.angle_gamma   90.00
#
_symmetry.space_group_name_H-M   'P 1'
#
loop_
_entity.id
_entity.type
_entity.pdbx_description
1 polymer ?
#
loop_
_entity_poly.entity_id
_entity_poly.type
_entity_poly.pdbx_seq_one_letter_code
_entity_poly.pdbx_strand_id
1 'polypeptide(L)'
;MAGQTNDYGKRSYYQPERSLSNGGGKRRNPEDERESHAIGPEDTVYRYLCPLKKSGSIIGRGGEIIKQLRADTNAKIRINEAVHGCEERVVIIYSSSEETNNFEETRDLVSPAQDALFKVHDIVITEDTDYQLDEILTVRLLVSTDQIGCVIGKGGQVVQNIRNETRAQIRILSSEQVPRCALSSDQVLQITGEATMVRQALFQVACRLHDNPSRSQHLLLSSSNTHKPSGSYMGAQVPYGDWSGSTKEFSLRLVCPTENIGSVIGKSGAIIKQIRQESGAYIKVDSSATEGDDCLITVSAKEVFEEVSPTIDAAVRLQPRCSEKIEKESGDCVYTTRLLVPSSRVGCIIGKGGATVSEMRSLTRASIRVLKEEDLPKVASEDESMVQITGDINAVSGALVQVTTRLRANVFQVEGGVVTLPPTESYGSYDDSQMAGNGYGAYGVSSGRSR
;
A
#
# COMPACT_ATOMS: atom_id res chain seq x y z
N MET A 1 0.54 64.23 70.75
CA MET A 1 -0.60 64.72 69.93
C MET A 1 -0.76 63.80 68.73
N ALA A 2 -2.02 63.59 68.33
CA ALA A 2 -2.56 62.81 67.20
C ALA A 2 -1.67 62.71 65.93
N GLY A 3 -1.74 61.72 65.05
CA GLY A 3 -2.75 60.70 64.73
C GLY A 3 -2.94 60.64 63.20
N GLN A 4 -2.95 59.43 62.61
CA GLN A 4 -3.53 59.01 61.30
C GLN A 4 -2.91 59.62 60.00
N THR A 5 -2.79 58.98 58.82
CA THR A 5 -3.46 57.85 58.12
C THR A 5 -2.72 57.51 56.80
N ASN A 6 -2.78 56.24 56.36
CA ASN A 6 -2.75 55.62 54.99
C ASN A 6 -1.64 56.05 53.97
N ASP A 7 -1.24 55.31 52.92
CA ASP A 7 -1.78 54.22 52.13
C ASP A 7 -0.62 53.50 51.36
N TYR A 8 -0.90 52.35 50.76
CA TYR A 8 0.00 51.28 50.32
C TYR A 8 1.02 51.58 49.19
N GLY A 9 2.21 50.96 49.36
CA GLY A 9 2.85 50.16 48.30
C GLY A 9 4.11 50.73 47.65
N LYS A 10 5.29 50.25 48.09
CA LYS A 10 6.49 49.89 47.29
C LYS A 10 7.70 49.66 48.21
N ARG A 11 8.27 48.45 48.19
CA ARG A 11 9.53 48.06 48.85
C ARG A 11 10.26 47.13 47.87
N SER A 12 11.56 47.20 47.62
CA SER A 12 12.59 48.23 47.78
C SER A 12 13.63 47.88 46.71
N TYR A 13 14.07 48.85 45.93
CA TYR A 13 15.26 48.80 45.10
C TYR A 13 16.48 49.18 45.93
N TYR A 14 17.66 48.63 45.64
CA TYR A 14 18.97 49.31 45.58
C TYR A 14 19.99 48.29 44.98
N GLN A 15 20.23 48.26 43.66
CA GLN A 15 21.12 49.11 42.80
C GLN A 15 22.63 48.90 43.05
N PRO A 16 23.54 49.24 42.10
CA PRO A 16 23.62 48.99 40.64
C PRO A 16 25.08 48.56 40.24
N GLU A 17 25.43 48.26 38.98
CA GLU A 17 26.00 49.17 37.96
C GLU A 17 25.93 48.46 36.58
N ARG A 18 25.21 49.01 35.58
CA ARG A 18 25.71 49.75 34.40
C ARG A 18 26.86 49.03 33.67
N SER A 19 26.87 48.76 32.36
CA SER A 19 26.12 49.21 31.18
C SER A 19 26.75 48.45 29.98
N LEU A 20 26.07 47.91 28.98
CA LEU A 20 25.57 48.57 27.76
C LEU A 20 24.94 47.49 26.87
N SER A 21 23.93 47.92 26.12
CA SER A 21 23.10 47.22 25.15
C SER A 21 23.86 46.46 24.05
N ASN A 22 23.46 45.22 23.79
CA ASN A 22 23.14 44.82 22.41
C ASN A 22 22.03 43.76 22.41
N GLY A 23 20.89 44.11 21.83
CA GLY A 23 19.73 43.23 21.68
C GLY A 23 20.04 42.11 20.70
N GLY A 24 20.19 40.91 21.22
CA GLY A 24 20.20 39.67 20.44
C GLY A 24 19.18 38.75 21.05
N GLY A 25 17.94 38.78 20.54
CA GLY A 25 16.95 37.77 20.86
C GLY A 25 17.56 36.41 20.57
N LYS A 26 17.79 35.63 21.63
CA LYS A 26 18.09 34.20 21.52
C LYS A 26 16.86 33.55 20.90
N ARG A 27 16.83 33.56 19.56
CA ARG A 27 16.05 32.64 18.75
C ARG A 27 16.43 31.26 19.26
N ARG A 28 15.54 30.65 20.05
CA ARG A 28 15.58 29.22 20.32
C ARG A 28 15.54 28.55 18.96
N ASN A 29 16.59 27.80 18.62
CA ASN A 29 16.65 27.02 17.39
C ASN A 29 15.40 26.14 17.31
N PRO A 30 14.56 26.26 16.26
CA PRO A 30 13.44 25.36 16.01
C PRO A 30 13.94 24.15 15.18
N GLU A 31 15.05 23.55 15.62
CA GLU A 31 15.70 22.43 14.91
C GLU A 31 15.57 21.09 15.65
N ASP A 32 14.92 21.04 16.81
CA ASP A 32 14.72 19.81 17.61
C ASP A 32 13.31 19.18 17.49
N GLU A 33 12.43 19.71 16.63
CA GLU A 33 11.09 19.13 16.35
C GLU A 33 10.92 18.72 14.87
N ARG A 34 12.01 18.29 14.23
CA ARG A 34 11.95 17.53 12.98
C ARG A 34 12.35 16.08 13.21
N GLU A 35 11.80 15.45 14.24
CA GLU A 35 11.81 14.00 14.29
C GLU A 35 11.08 13.50 13.05
N SER A 36 11.78 12.75 12.22
CA SER A 36 11.24 12.13 11.02
C SER A 36 10.02 11.30 11.40
N HIS A 37 8.84 11.85 11.12
CA HIS A 37 7.57 11.16 11.23
C HIS A 37 7.35 10.21 10.05
N ALA A 38 8.35 9.37 9.78
CA ALA A 38 8.20 8.23 8.90
C ALA A 38 7.88 7.03 9.79
N ILE A 39 6.83 6.30 9.44
CA ILE A 39 6.59 4.96 9.99
C ILE A 39 7.59 4.04 9.31
N GLY A 40 8.49 3.42 10.06
CA GLY A 40 9.42 2.44 9.54
C GLY A 40 8.73 1.15 9.07
N PRO A 41 9.41 0.32 8.26
CA PRO A 41 8.88 -0.99 7.86
C PRO A 41 8.73 -1.95 9.05
N GLU A 42 9.51 -1.76 10.12
CA GLU A 42 9.48 -2.58 11.34
C GLU A 42 8.64 -1.94 12.47
N ASP A 43 7.95 -0.83 12.20
CA ASP A 43 7.14 -0.16 13.21
C ASP A 43 5.83 -0.92 13.47
N THR A 44 5.36 -0.91 14.70
CA THR A 44 3.99 -1.36 15.02
C THR A 44 3.04 -0.19 14.85
N VAL A 45 1.94 -0.37 14.12
CA VAL A 45 0.96 0.70 13.86
C VAL A 45 -0.46 0.27 14.20
N TYR A 46 -1.14 1.08 15.01
CA TYR A 46 -2.57 0.96 15.30
C TYR A 46 -3.32 2.18 14.82
N ARG A 47 -4.51 1.96 14.27
CA ARG A 47 -5.45 3.03 13.87
C ARG A 47 -6.75 2.86 14.63
N TYR A 48 -6.91 3.63 15.69
CA TYR A 48 -8.06 3.59 16.56
C TYR A 48 -9.14 4.56 16.08
N LEU A 49 -10.39 4.09 15.94
CA LEU A 49 -11.53 4.94 15.63
C LEU A 49 -12.10 5.52 16.92
N CYS A 50 -11.85 6.81 17.13
CA CYS A 50 -12.34 7.55 18.30
C CYS A 50 -13.58 8.37 17.92
N PRO A 51 -14.71 8.24 18.63
CA PRO A 51 -15.85 9.12 18.45
C PRO A 51 -15.48 10.60 18.60
N LEU A 52 -16.03 11.47 17.74
CA LEU A 52 -15.72 12.91 17.74
C LEU A 52 -15.88 13.55 19.12
N LYS A 53 -16.93 13.16 19.84
CA LYS A 53 -17.27 13.65 21.18
C LYS A 53 -16.15 13.38 22.21
N LYS A 54 -15.38 12.30 22.03
CA LYS A 54 -14.35 11.79 22.94
C LYS A 54 -12.92 12.11 22.49
N SER A 55 -12.76 12.59 21.25
CA SER A 55 -11.45 12.96 20.72
C SER A 55 -10.79 14.12 21.49
N GLY A 56 -11.59 15.00 22.09
CA GLY A 56 -11.09 16.09 22.94
C GLY A 56 -10.43 15.61 24.23
N SER A 57 -10.88 14.48 24.76
CA SER A 57 -10.42 13.86 26.01
C SER A 57 -9.04 13.24 25.83
N ILE A 58 -8.78 12.63 24.66
CA ILE A 58 -7.43 12.16 24.28
C ILE A 58 -6.46 13.34 24.12
N ILE A 59 -6.90 14.45 23.52
CA ILE A 59 -6.05 15.63 23.32
C ILE A 59 -5.76 16.32 24.66
N GLY A 60 -6.79 16.50 25.48
CA GLY A 60 -6.73 17.26 26.73
C GLY A 60 -6.65 18.78 26.52
N ARG A 61 -6.81 19.53 27.62
CA ARG A 61 -6.71 21.00 27.60
C ARG A 61 -5.32 21.42 27.13
N GLY A 62 -5.23 22.15 26.03
CA GLY A 62 -3.95 22.59 25.45
C GLY A 62 -3.05 21.47 24.92
N GLY A 63 -3.58 20.25 24.71
CA GLY A 63 -2.79 19.11 24.26
C GLY A 63 -1.98 18.43 25.37
N GLU A 64 -2.26 18.69 26.65
CA GLU A 64 -1.49 18.17 27.78
C GLU A 64 -1.58 16.64 27.89
N ILE A 65 -2.79 16.08 27.76
CA ILE A 65 -3.02 14.62 27.89
C ILE A 65 -2.31 13.87 26.77
N ILE A 66 -2.41 14.31 25.51
CA ILE A 66 -1.71 13.64 24.41
C ILE A 66 -0.19 13.76 24.54
N LYS A 67 0.33 14.87 25.08
CA LYS A 67 1.77 15.02 25.36
C LYS A 67 2.21 14.05 26.45
N GLN A 68 1.44 13.93 27.52
CA GLN A 68 1.70 13.00 28.59
C GLN A 68 1.63 11.56 28.09
N LEU A 69 0.60 11.18 27.33
CA LEU A 69 0.49 9.84 26.74
C LEU A 69 1.72 9.48 25.90
N ARG A 70 2.16 10.37 25.01
CA ARG A 70 3.37 10.14 24.20
C ARG A 70 4.62 9.96 25.07
N ALA A 71 4.75 10.73 26.14
CA ALA A 71 5.88 10.65 27.07
C ALA A 71 5.84 9.37 27.90
N ASP A 72 4.67 9.01 28.44
CA ASP A 72 4.48 7.87 29.34
C ASP A 72 4.61 6.53 28.60
N THR A 73 4.22 6.47 27.32
CA THR A 73 4.30 5.24 26.54
C THR A 73 5.50 5.18 25.63
N ASN A 74 6.21 6.29 25.41
CA ASN A 74 7.27 6.41 24.40
C ASN A 74 6.78 6.08 22.96
N ALA A 75 5.50 6.31 22.67
CA ALA A 75 4.91 6.06 21.36
C ALA A 75 4.57 7.36 20.62
N LYS A 76 4.60 7.30 19.28
CA LYS A 76 4.17 8.42 18.43
C LYS A 76 2.66 8.32 18.20
N ILE A 77 1.91 9.27 18.75
CA ILE A 77 0.45 9.33 18.63
C ILE A 77 0.07 10.51 17.73
N ARG A 78 -0.74 10.31 16.68
CA ARG A 78 -1.25 11.34 15.77
C ARG A 78 -2.77 11.25 15.71
N ILE A 79 -3.46 12.39 15.79
CA ILE A 79 -4.91 12.46 15.67
C ILE A 79 -5.23 13.16 14.36
N ASN A 80 -5.96 12.50 13.47
CA ASN A 80 -6.36 13.07 12.19
C ASN A 80 -7.47 14.13 12.36
N GLU A 81 -7.56 15.03 11.40
CA GLU A 81 -8.64 16.02 11.32
C GLU A 81 -10.00 15.32 11.15
N ALA A 82 -11.05 15.94 11.71
CA ALA A 82 -12.41 15.45 11.53
C ALA A 82 -12.83 15.56 10.06
N VAL A 83 -13.26 14.45 9.46
CA VAL A 83 -13.83 14.47 8.11
C VAL A 83 -15.29 14.91 8.18
N HIS A 84 -15.71 15.83 7.32
CA HIS A 84 -17.10 16.27 7.26
C HIS A 84 -18.06 15.11 7.00
N GLY A 85 -19.08 14.97 7.85
CA GLY A 85 -20.05 13.88 7.77
C GLY A 85 -19.55 12.52 8.27
N CYS A 86 -18.47 12.49 9.05
CA CYS A 86 -17.98 11.32 9.79
C CYS A 86 -18.09 11.58 11.30
N GLU A 87 -18.63 10.64 12.07
CA GLU A 87 -18.80 10.77 13.53
C GLU A 87 -17.58 10.30 14.33
N GLU A 88 -16.57 9.76 13.65
CA GLU A 88 -15.34 9.20 14.22
C GLU A 88 -14.10 9.89 13.63
N ARG A 89 -13.02 10.01 14.42
CA ARG A 89 -11.67 10.42 13.98
C ARG A 89 -10.72 9.25 14.11
N VAL A 90 -9.75 9.20 13.21
CA VAL A 90 -8.67 8.20 13.26
C VAL A 90 -7.54 8.71 14.16
N VAL A 91 -7.20 7.92 15.18
CA VAL A 91 -6.02 8.11 16.03
C VAL A 91 -4.98 7.07 15.60
N ILE A 92 -3.88 7.54 15.02
CA ILE A 92 -2.76 6.73 14.55
C ILE A 92 -1.72 6.65 15.66
N ILE A 93 -1.41 5.44 16.12
CA ILE A 93 -0.45 5.16 17.18
C ILE A 93 0.64 4.28 16.57
N TYR A 94 1.91 4.69 16.69
CA TYR A 94 3.01 3.91 16.14
C TYR A 94 4.31 4.05 16.94
N SER A 95 5.15 3.01 16.90
CA SER A 95 6.48 2.95 17.51
C SER A 95 7.31 1.87 16.82
N SER A 96 8.59 1.72 17.20
CA SER A 96 9.31 0.49 16.84
C SER A 96 8.58 -0.72 17.43
N SER A 97 8.80 -1.88 16.81
CA SER A 97 8.28 -3.18 17.30
C SER A 97 9.01 -3.72 18.53
N GLU A 98 9.94 -2.98 19.13
CA GLU A 98 10.62 -3.45 20.33
C GLU A 98 9.68 -3.44 21.54
N GLU A 99 9.52 -4.58 22.21
CA GLU A 99 8.73 -4.73 23.43
C GLU A 99 9.49 -4.16 24.64
N THR A 100 9.38 -2.85 24.86
CA THR A 100 10.13 -2.15 25.92
C THR A 100 9.29 -1.79 27.15
N ASN A 101 7.96 -1.78 27.02
CA ASN A 101 7.07 -1.28 28.08
C ASN A 101 6.48 -2.45 28.87
N ASN A 102 6.35 -2.29 30.18
CA ASN A 102 5.63 -3.27 31.00
C ASN A 102 4.14 -3.18 30.73
N PHE A 103 3.50 -4.33 30.51
CA PHE A 103 2.05 -4.42 30.45
C PHE A 103 1.48 -4.60 31.86
N GLU A 104 0.82 -3.58 32.39
CA GLU A 104 0.22 -3.61 33.73
C GLU A 104 1.23 -4.07 34.82
N GLU A 105 0.77 -4.85 35.80
CA GLU A 105 1.60 -5.50 36.82
C GLU A 105 2.07 -6.91 36.40
N THR A 106 1.86 -7.31 35.14
CA THR A 106 2.37 -8.60 34.64
C THR A 106 3.85 -8.50 34.27
N ARG A 107 4.53 -9.65 34.15
CA ARG A 107 5.93 -9.71 33.71
C ARG A 107 6.09 -9.63 32.19
N ASP A 108 5.00 -9.38 31.48
CA ASP A 108 4.99 -9.36 30.03
C ASP A 108 5.38 -7.97 29.52
N LEU A 109 6.25 -7.95 28.52
CA LEU A 109 6.63 -6.72 27.83
C LEU A 109 5.72 -6.55 26.61
N VAL A 110 5.40 -5.30 26.31
CA VAL A 110 4.64 -4.89 25.13
C VAL A 110 5.36 -3.76 24.43
N SER A 111 5.10 -3.62 23.13
CA SER A 111 5.60 -2.47 22.38
C SER A 111 5.01 -1.16 22.92
N PRO A 112 5.75 -0.04 22.80
CA PRO A 112 5.24 1.30 23.11
C PRO A 112 3.88 1.60 22.44
N ALA A 113 3.69 1.15 21.20
CA ALA A 113 2.44 1.31 20.47
C ALA A 113 1.27 0.54 21.11
N GLN A 114 1.51 -0.66 21.65
CA GLN A 114 0.48 -1.45 22.36
C GLN A 114 0.09 -0.75 23.67
N ASP A 115 1.07 -0.34 24.49
CA ASP A 115 0.79 0.39 25.74
C ASP A 115 -0.02 1.68 25.47
N ALA A 116 0.37 2.42 24.43
CA ALA A 116 -0.38 3.60 23.98
C ALA A 116 -1.80 3.27 23.51
N LEU A 117 -2.01 2.17 22.80
CA LEU A 117 -3.34 1.73 22.37
C LEU A 117 -4.27 1.49 23.57
N PHE A 118 -3.77 0.81 24.60
CA PHE A 118 -4.56 0.51 25.81
C PHE A 118 -4.88 1.78 26.60
N LYS A 119 -3.90 2.67 26.82
CA LYS A 119 -4.13 3.94 27.52
C LYS A 119 -5.06 4.88 26.76
N VAL A 120 -4.97 4.92 25.43
CA VAL A 120 -5.92 5.67 24.59
C VAL A 120 -7.32 5.11 24.73
N HIS A 121 -7.47 3.78 24.73
CA HIS A 121 -8.77 3.14 24.96
C HIS A 121 -9.35 3.49 26.34
N ASP A 122 -8.54 3.39 27.40
CA ASP A 122 -8.93 3.69 28.78
C ASP A 122 -9.46 5.14 28.92
N ILE A 123 -8.81 6.12 28.26
CA ILE A 123 -9.28 7.52 28.26
C ILE A 123 -10.63 7.68 27.55
N VAL A 124 -10.84 6.97 26.44
CA VAL A 124 -12.08 7.04 25.66
C VAL A 124 -13.28 6.46 26.44
N ILE A 125 -13.05 5.51 27.35
CA ILE A 125 -14.12 4.89 28.15
C ILE A 125 -14.36 5.61 29.48
N THR A 126 -13.38 6.33 30.02
CA THR A 126 -13.47 6.95 31.36
C THR A 126 -14.53 8.05 31.44
N GLU A 127 -14.88 8.73 30.34
CA GLU A 127 -15.88 9.81 30.35
C GLU A 127 -17.35 9.36 30.40
N ASP A 128 -17.65 8.08 30.21
CA ASP A 128 -19.03 7.57 30.34
C ASP A 128 -19.38 7.18 31.80
N THR A 129 -18.42 7.25 32.73
CA THR A 129 -18.53 6.66 34.07
C THR A 129 -19.38 7.44 35.09
N ASP A 130 -20.17 8.44 34.67
CA ASP A 130 -21.26 8.97 35.50
C ASP A 130 -22.44 7.96 35.49
N TYR A 131 -22.30 6.92 36.33
CA TYR A 131 -23.37 6.07 36.88
C TYR A 131 -24.00 4.94 36.02
N GLN A 132 -23.21 4.02 35.45
CA GLN A 132 -23.76 2.68 35.14
C GLN A 132 -22.70 1.56 35.06
N LEU A 133 -22.89 0.52 35.88
CA LEU A 133 -22.02 -0.66 36.01
C LEU A 133 -22.20 -1.72 34.90
N ASP A 134 -23.13 -1.49 33.96
CA ASP A 134 -23.52 -2.46 32.92
C ASP A 134 -23.25 -1.96 31.48
N GLU A 135 -22.32 -1.02 31.30
CA GLU A 135 -22.07 -0.44 29.98
C GLU A 135 -21.29 -1.40 29.07
N ILE A 136 -21.92 -1.73 27.95
CA ILE A 136 -21.28 -2.50 26.88
C ILE A 136 -20.27 -1.59 26.19
N LEU A 137 -18.98 -1.86 26.41
CA LEU A 137 -17.91 -1.13 25.74
C LEU A 137 -17.74 -1.61 24.30
N THR A 138 -17.42 -0.68 23.41
CA THR A 138 -17.13 -0.97 22.01
C THR A 138 -15.80 -0.32 21.60
N VAL A 139 -14.88 -1.15 21.12
CA VAL A 139 -13.63 -0.74 20.47
C VAL A 139 -13.76 -0.92 18.97
N ARG A 140 -13.31 0.06 18.20
CA ARG A 140 -13.25 0.01 16.74
C ARG A 140 -11.84 0.34 16.28
N LEU A 141 -11.23 -0.58 15.53
CA LEU A 141 -9.91 -0.42 14.92
C LEU A 141 -10.03 -0.46 13.40
N LEU A 142 -9.26 0.39 12.71
CA LEU A 142 -9.04 0.29 11.27
C LEU A 142 -7.82 -0.60 11.01
N VAL A 143 -8.08 -1.79 10.52
CA VAL A 143 -7.06 -2.77 10.17
C VAL A 143 -7.01 -2.89 8.66
N SER A 144 -5.82 -2.89 8.06
CA SER A 144 -5.73 -3.05 6.60
C SER A 144 -6.14 -4.48 6.19
N THR A 145 -6.67 -4.63 4.99
CA THR A 145 -7.09 -5.94 4.44
C THR A 145 -5.95 -6.94 4.35
N ASP A 146 -4.70 -6.50 4.21
CA ASP A 146 -3.51 -7.36 4.21
C ASP A 146 -3.16 -7.89 5.61
N GLN A 147 -3.56 -7.16 6.65
CA GLN A 147 -3.24 -7.44 8.05
C GLN A 147 -4.38 -8.18 8.77
N ILE A 148 -5.64 -7.86 8.47
CA ILE A 148 -6.82 -8.42 9.16
C ILE A 148 -6.90 -9.94 9.06
N GLY A 149 -6.30 -10.52 8.01
CA GLY A 149 -6.18 -11.97 7.83
C GLY A 149 -5.49 -12.68 8.99
N CYS A 150 -4.55 -12.05 9.71
CA CYS A 150 -3.90 -12.65 10.89
C CYS A 150 -4.84 -12.75 12.09
N VAL A 151 -5.81 -11.83 12.20
CA VAL A 151 -6.85 -11.84 13.24
C VAL A 151 -7.95 -12.84 12.90
N ILE A 152 -8.33 -12.96 11.62
CA ILE A 152 -9.33 -13.94 11.16
C ILE A 152 -8.79 -15.36 11.28
N GLY A 153 -7.59 -15.60 10.75
CA GLY A 153 -6.97 -16.92 10.61
C GLY A 153 -7.59 -17.78 9.51
N LYS A 154 -6.95 -18.91 9.19
CA LYS A 154 -7.43 -19.87 8.18
C LYS A 154 -8.84 -20.34 8.54
N GLY A 155 -9.83 -20.07 7.70
CA GLY A 155 -11.23 -20.43 7.93
C GLY A 155 -11.91 -19.71 9.11
N GLY A 156 -11.34 -18.60 9.60
CA GLY A 156 -11.91 -17.88 10.75
C GLY A 156 -11.57 -18.49 12.12
N GLN A 157 -10.67 -19.48 12.18
CA GLN A 157 -10.37 -20.21 13.42
C GLN A 157 -9.76 -19.31 14.50
N VAL A 158 -8.92 -18.35 14.13
CA VAL A 158 -8.23 -17.49 15.09
C VAL A 158 -9.23 -16.54 15.74
N VAL A 159 -10.02 -15.81 14.95
CA VAL A 159 -11.05 -14.92 15.50
C VAL A 159 -12.07 -15.69 16.34
N GLN A 160 -12.38 -16.93 15.96
CA GLN A 160 -13.28 -17.78 16.74
C GLN A 160 -12.66 -18.19 18.09
N ASN A 161 -11.36 -18.50 18.12
CA ASN A 161 -10.66 -18.79 19.37
C ASN A 161 -10.63 -17.56 20.29
N ILE A 162 -10.30 -16.38 19.76
CA ILE A 162 -10.29 -15.13 20.55
C ILE A 162 -11.69 -14.87 21.15
N ARG A 163 -12.76 -15.03 20.35
CA ARG A 163 -14.15 -14.92 20.83
C ARG A 163 -14.47 -15.91 21.95
N ASN A 164 -14.01 -17.15 21.83
CA ASN A 164 -14.28 -18.20 22.82
C ASN A 164 -13.54 -17.96 24.13
N GLU A 165 -12.27 -17.53 24.05
CA GLU A 165 -11.42 -17.29 25.23
C GLU A 165 -11.84 -16.03 25.99
N THR A 166 -12.10 -14.94 25.27
CA THR A 166 -12.38 -13.62 25.86
C THR A 166 -13.85 -13.37 26.09
N ARG A 167 -14.74 -14.19 25.51
CA ARG A 167 -16.21 -14.00 25.52
C ARG A 167 -16.69 -12.68 24.93
N ALA A 168 -15.80 -11.91 24.28
CA ALA A 168 -16.15 -10.66 23.61
C ALA A 168 -16.78 -10.93 22.23
N GLN A 169 -17.68 -10.04 21.82
CA GLN A 169 -18.25 -10.05 20.48
C GLN A 169 -17.30 -9.32 19.52
N ILE A 170 -16.56 -10.09 18.72
CA ILE A 170 -15.67 -9.55 17.70
C ILE A 170 -16.37 -9.61 16.33
N ARG A 171 -16.52 -8.48 15.65
CA ARG A 171 -17.10 -8.36 14.31
C ARG A 171 -16.11 -7.66 13.38
N ILE A 172 -16.04 -8.14 12.14
CA ILE A 172 -15.28 -7.48 11.09
C ILE A 172 -16.34 -6.93 10.15
N LEU A 173 -16.44 -5.60 10.08
CA LEU A 173 -17.44 -4.95 9.26
C LEU A 173 -16.93 -4.86 7.83
N SER A 174 -17.78 -5.27 6.90
CA SER A 174 -17.53 -5.17 5.45
C SER A 174 -17.37 -3.72 5.02
N SER A 175 -16.74 -3.50 3.85
CA SER A 175 -16.39 -2.19 3.28
C SER A 175 -17.53 -1.16 3.24
N GLU A 176 -18.80 -1.58 3.28
CA GLU A 176 -19.99 -0.70 3.27
C GLU A 176 -20.28 0.00 4.62
N GLN A 177 -19.77 -0.53 5.73
CA GLN A 177 -19.97 0.02 7.09
C GLN A 177 -18.73 0.73 7.63
N VAL A 178 -17.76 0.98 6.76
CA VAL A 178 -16.51 1.64 7.09
C VAL A 178 -16.73 3.16 7.08
N PRO A 179 -16.33 3.90 8.13
CA PRO A 179 -16.46 5.35 8.18
C PRO A 179 -15.72 6.02 7.03
N ARG A 180 -16.21 7.17 6.55
CA ARG A 180 -15.59 7.96 5.46
C ARG A 180 -14.15 8.42 5.75
N CYS A 181 -13.69 8.30 6.99
CA CYS A 181 -12.31 8.59 7.39
C CYS A 181 -11.34 7.42 7.19
N ALA A 182 -11.81 6.25 6.76
CA ALA A 182 -10.97 5.09 6.47
C ALA A 182 -10.52 5.07 5.01
N LEU A 183 -9.42 4.36 4.75
CA LEU A 183 -8.94 4.10 3.41
C LEU A 183 -9.75 2.96 2.75
N SER A 184 -9.76 2.91 1.42
CA SER A 184 -10.43 1.84 0.65
C SER A 184 -9.86 0.44 0.90
N SER A 185 -8.66 0.35 1.48
CA SER A 185 -7.98 -0.87 1.89
C SER A 185 -8.19 -1.24 3.36
N ASP A 186 -9.11 -0.57 4.06
CA ASP A 186 -9.34 -0.77 5.48
C ASP A 186 -10.61 -1.57 5.75
N GLN A 187 -10.55 -2.41 6.79
CA GLN A 187 -11.71 -3.03 7.41
C GLN A 187 -11.83 -2.53 8.85
N VAL A 188 -13.06 -2.41 9.32
CA VAL A 188 -13.32 -2.07 10.71
C VAL A 188 -13.41 -3.35 11.52
N LEU A 189 -12.45 -3.54 12.39
CA LEU A 189 -12.52 -4.54 13.45
C LEU A 189 -13.24 -3.92 14.65
N GLN A 190 -14.39 -4.47 15.00
CA GLN A 190 -15.20 -4.04 16.13
C GLN A 190 -15.18 -5.11 17.23
N ILE A 191 -14.85 -4.72 18.45
CA ILE A 191 -14.87 -5.58 19.65
C ILE A 191 -15.89 -4.98 20.60
N THR A 192 -16.88 -5.76 21.02
CA THR A 192 -17.98 -5.32 21.87
C THR A 192 -18.16 -6.28 23.04
N GLY A 193 -18.35 -5.76 24.26
CA GLY A 193 -18.53 -6.58 25.46
C GLY A 193 -18.32 -5.81 26.76
N GLU A 194 -18.18 -6.53 27.86
CA GLU A 194 -17.82 -5.95 29.16
C GLU A 194 -16.36 -5.45 29.16
N ALA A 195 -16.03 -4.47 30.01
CA ALA A 195 -14.72 -3.83 30.07
C ALA A 195 -13.54 -4.81 30.14
N THR A 196 -13.63 -5.80 31.01
CA THR A 196 -12.59 -6.83 31.19
C THR A 196 -12.43 -7.71 29.95
N MET A 197 -13.56 -8.13 29.36
CA MET A 197 -13.61 -8.98 28.17
C MET A 197 -13.08 -8.25 26.92
N VAL A 198 -13.48 -6.98 26.74
CA VAL A 198 -13.02 -6.13 25.64
C VAL A 198 -11.53 -5.84 25.76
N ARG A 199 -11.02 -5.55 26.96
CA ARG A 199 -9.59 -5.33 27.20
C ARG A 199 -8.77 -6.57 26.87
N GLN A 200 -9.20 -7.75 27.30
CA GLN A 200 -8.54 -9.02 26.96
C GLN A 200 -8.58 -9.30 25.45
N ALA A 201 -9.72 -9.09 24.80
CA ALA A 201 -9.84 -9.25 23.35
C ALA A 201 -8.98 -8.25 22.58
N LEU A 202 -8.94 -6.99 23.01
CA LEU A 202 -8.09 -5.96 22.43
C LEU A 202 -6.62 -6.33 22.58
N PHE A 203 -6.19 -6.87 23.72
CA PHE A 203 -4.83 -7.35 23.93
C PHE A 203 -4.46 -8.47 22.93
N GLN A 204 -5.27 -9.53 22.85
CA GLN A 204 -5.00 -10.64 21.92
C GLN A 204 -4.98 -10.20 20.44
N VAL A 205 -5.85 -9.26 20.07
CA VAL A 205 -5.87 -8.66 18.74
C VAL A 205 -4.61 -7.82 18.52
N ALA A 206 -4.25 -6.97 19.48
CA ALA A 206 -3.10 -6.08 19.37
C ALA A 206 -1.80 -6.86 19.20
N CYS A 207 -1.59 -7.95 19.96
CA CYS A 207 -0.43 -8.84 19.78
C CYS A 207 -0.39 -9.46 18.37
N ARG A 208 -1.53 -9.95 17.85
CA ARG A 208 -1.55 -10.51 16.49
C ARG A 208 -1.27 -9.49 15.39
N LEU A 209 -1.74 -8.26 15.56
CA LEU A 209 -1.44 -7.16 14.64
C LEU A 209 0.03 -6.72 14.76
N HIS A 210 0.61 -6.79 15.97
CA HIS A 210 2.02 -6.51 16.22
C HIS A 210 2.94 -7.54 15.55
N ASP A 211 2.65 -8.84 15.72
CA ASP A 211 3.41 -9.94 15.11
C ASP A 211 3.31 -9.97 13.58
N ASN A 212 2.34 -9.25 13.01
CA ASN A 212 2.06 -9.22 11.59
C ASN A 212 1.87 -7.75 11.14
N PRO A 213 2.93 -6.93 11.06
CA PRO A 213 2.82 -5.55 10.61
C PRO A 213 2.33 -5.49 9.16
N SER A 214 1.50 -4.50 8.84
CA SER A 214 0.97 -4.33 7.48
C SER A 214 2.08 -3.91 6.54
N ARG A 215 2.12 -4.49 5.34
CA ARG A 215 3.10 -4.12 4.28
C ARG A 215 2.85 -2.72 3.73
N SER A 216 1.72 -2.11 4.08
CA SER A 216 1.27 -0.79 3.62
C SER A 216 1.34 0.30 4.71
N GLN A 217 1.82 -0.01 5.92
CA GLN A 217 1.77 0.90 7.06
C GLN A 217 2.55 2.23 6.85
N HIS A 218 3.63 2.20 6.07
CA HIS A 218 4.42 3.39 5.72
C HIS A 218 3.62 4.41 4.87
N LEU A 219 2.51 3.99 4.23
CA LEU A 219 1.67 4.86 3.41
C LEU A 219 0.72 5.73 4.25
N LEU A 220 0.50 5.38 5.53
CA LEU A 220 -0.48 6.05 6.41
C LEU A 220 -0.17 7.53 6.71
N LEU A 221 1.10 7.96 6.58
CA LEU A 221 1.52 9.33 6.86
C LEU A 221 1.79 10.18 5.61
N SER A 222 1.63 9.60 4.41
CA SER A 222 1.83 10.32 3.14
C SER A 222 0.65 11.21 2.72
N SER A 223 -0.47 11.11 3.44
CA SER A 223 -1.70 11.86 3.18
C SER A 223 -1.87 12.98 4.19
N SER A 224 -1.20 14.11 3.99
CA SER A 224 -1.58 15.37 4.64
C SER A 224 -1.52 16.56 3.68
N ASN A 225 -2.71 17.11 3.42
CA ASN A 225 -3.05 18.44 2.92
C ASN A 225 -2.50 18.92 1.57
N THR A 226 -3.34 18.80 0.53
CA THR A 226 -3.70 19.94 -0.34
C THR A 226 -5.15 19.82 -0.83
N HIS A 227 -6.09 20.45 -0.13
CA HIS A 227 -7.40 20.77 -0.69
C HIS A 227 -7.28 21.86 -1.76
N LYS A 228 -7.90 21.66 -2.94
CA LYS A 228 -8.48 22.74 -3.74
C LYS A 228 -9.90 22.37 -4.16
N PRO A 229 -10.82 23.35 -4.28
CA PRO A 229 -12.25 23.09 -4.20
C PRO A 229 -12.94 23.00 -5.57
N SER A 230 -14.00 22.18 -5.55
CA SER A 230 -15.31 22.35 -6.21
C SER A 230 -15.41 22.41 -7.75
N GLY A 231 -16.15 21.43 -8.26
CA GLY A 231 -16.92 21.49 -9.50
C GLY A 231 -17.94 20.36 -9.50
N SER A 232 -19.24 20.71 -9.40
CA SER A 232 -20.43 19.86 -9.54
C SER A 232 -20.39 19.06 -10.88
N TYR A 233 -21.21 18.07 -11.24
CA TYR A 233 -22.67 18.02 -11.39
C TYR A 233 -23.10 16.56 -11.70
N MET A 234 -24.30 16.18 -11.23
CA MET A 234 -25.25 15.17 -11.76
C MET A 234 -24.71 13.77 -12.11
N GLY A 235 -25.12 12.69 -11.44
CA GLY A 235 -26.51 12.26 -11.33
C GLY A 235 -26.80 11.22 -12.41
N ALA A 236 -26.58 9.93 -12.12
CA ALA A 236 -27.11 8.83 -12.92
C ALA A 236 -27.46 7.65 -12.01
N GLN A 237 -28.63 7.10 -12.28
CA GLN A 237 -29.40 6.18 -11.47
C GLN A 237 -28.71 4.82 -11.31
N VAL A 238 -28.89 4.22 -10.14
CA VAL A 238 -28.53 2.84 -9.84
C VAL A 238 -29.62 1.91 -10.36
N PRO A 239 -29.32 0.92 -11.20
CA PRO A 239 -30.10 -0.30 -11.26
C PRO A 239 -29.49 -1.31 -10.27
N TYR A 240 -30.36 -1.83 -9.41
CA TYR A 240 -30.13 -3.01 -8.58
C TYR A 240 -29.49 -4.16 -9.37
N GLY A 241 -28.44 -4.77 -8.83
CA GLY A 241 -27.99 -6.10 -9.23
C GLY A 241 -26.50 -6.38 -9.04
N ASP A 242 -26.19 -7.12 -7.97
CA ASP A 242 -25.08 -8.10 -7.87
C ASP A 242 -23.63 -7.56 -7.91
N TRP A 243 -22.98 -7.43 -6.74
CA TRP A 243 -21.55 -7.08 -6.66
C TRP A 243 -20.71 -8.21 -6.03
N SER A 244 -20.34 -9.14 -6.91
CA SER A 244 -19.00 -9.73 -7.00
C SER A 244 -17.92 -8.64 -6.86
N GLY A 245 -16.78 -8.88 -6.20
CA GLY A 245 -15.73 -7.87 -5.95
C GLY A 245 -15.48 -6.92 -7.14
N SER A 246 -15.39 -5.61 -6.90
CA SER A 246 -15.37 -4.61 -7.96
C SER A 246 -14.20 -4.82 -8.92
N THR A 247 -14.45 -5.49 -10.05
CA THR A 247 -13.45 -5.73 -11.09
C THR A 247 -13.21 -4.42 -11.83
N LYS A 248 -11.95 -3.95 -11.87
CA LYS A 248 -11.55 -2.82 -12.72
C LYS A 248 -10.86 -3.35 -13.96
N GLU A 249 -11.11 -2.72 -15.11
CA GLU A 249 -10.38 -3.05 -16.32
C GLU A 249 -8.97 -2.48 -16.24
N PHE A 250 -7.97 -3.36 -16.34
CA PHE A 250 -6.57 -2.99 -16.46
C PHE A 250 -6.08 -3.34 -17.86
N SER A 251 -5.35 -2.43 -18.50
CA SER A 251 -4.82 -2.63 -19.85
C SER A 251 -3.37 -2.14 -19.99
N LEU A 252 -2.61 -2.88 -20.78
CA LEU A 252 -1.22 -2.62 -21.15
C LEU A 252 -1.07 -2.61 -22.66
N ARG A 253 -0.15 -1.79 -23.17
CA ARG A 253 0.18 -1.73 -24.59
C ARG A 253 1.68 -1.93 -24.81
N LEU A 254 2.03 -3.06 -25.39
CA LEU A 254 3.40 -3.45 -25.73
C LEU A 254 3.68 -3.07 -27.19
N VAL A 255 4.85 -2.48 -27.44
CA VAL A 255 5.33 -2.24 -28.79
C VAL A 255 6.19 -3.42 -29.21
N CYS A 256 5.85 -4.01 -30.35
CA CYS A 256 6.48 -5.19 -30.89
C CYS A 256 6.98 -4.88 -32.29
N PRO A 257 8.28 -5.05 -32.60
CA PRO A 257 8.77 -4.96 -33.96
C PRO A 257 7.95 -5.87 -34.89
N THR A 258 7.66 -5.39 -36.09
CA THR A 258 6.91 -6.12 -37.13
C THR A 258 7.58 -7.46 -37.47
N GLU A 259 8.91 -7.51 -37.45
CA GLU A 259 9.70 -8.74 -37.62
C GLU A 259 9.41 -9.82 -36.55
N ASN A 260 9.08 -9.40 -35.34
CA ASN A 260 8.86 -10.29 -34.20
C ASN A 260 7.40 -10.73 -34.06
N ILE A 261 6.47 -10.09 -34.77
CA ILE A 261 5.03 -10.35 -34.63
C ILE A 261 4.67 -11.79 -34.99
N GLY A 262 5.38 -12.39 -35.94
CA GLY A 262 5.20 -13.80 -36.33
C GLY A 262 5.51 -14.76 -35.18
N SER A 263 6.48 -14.42 -34.32
CA SER A 263 6.86 -15.22 -33.15
C SER A 263 5.87 -15.10 -31.99
N VAL A 264 5.19 -13.95 -31.89
CA VAL A 264 4.11 -13.69 -30.93
C VAL A 264 2.84 -14.44 -31.32
N ILE A 265 2.44 -14.36 -32.59
CA ILE A 265 1.23 -15.04 -33.10
C ILE A 265 1.47 -16.56 -33.13
N GLY A 266 2.62 -16.98 -33.64
CA GLY A 266 2.98 -18.39 -33.82
C GLY A 266 2.34 -19.03 -35.06
N LYS A 267 2.79 -20.25 -35.40
CA LYS A 267 2.24 -21.04 -36.51
C LYS A 267 0.73 -21.22 -36.33
N SER A 268 -0.08 -20.73 -37.28
CA SER A 268 -1.56 -20.74 -37.22
C SER A 268 -2.18 -20.04 -35.99
N GLY A 269 -1.45 -19.12 -35.36
CA GLY A 269 -1.92 -18.44 -34.15
C GLY A 269 -1.87 -19.29 -32.87
N ALA A 270 -1.17 -20.43 -32.88
CA ALA A 270 -1.16 -21.36 -31.75
C ALA A 270 -0.61 -20.72 -30.46
N ILE A 271 0.46 -19.93 -30.56
CA ILE A 271 1.14 -19.32 -29.41
C ILE A 271 0.27 -18.24 -28.79
N ILE A 272 -0.28 -17.32 -29.59
CA ILE A 272 -1.15 -16.27 -29.06
C ILE A 272 -2.44 -16.85 -28.46
N LYS A 273 -2.98 -17.94 -29.02
CA LYS A 273 -4.12 -18.67 -28.44
C LYS A 273 -3.77 -19.29 -27.09
N GLN A 274 -2.60 -19.93 -26.98
CA GLN A 274 -2.12 -20.51 -25.73
C GLN A 274 -1.94 -19.44 -24.65
N ILE A 275 -1.28 -18.32 -24.98
CA ILE A 275 -1.06 -17.22 -24.01
C ILE A 275 -2.39 -16.63 -23.55
N ARG A 276 -3.35 -16.41 -24.46
CA ARG A 276 -4.72 -15.96 -24.08
C ARG A 276 -5.41 -16.95 -23.13
N GLN A 277 -5.26 -18.25 -23.38
CA GLN A 277 -5.87 -19.30 -22.56
C GLN A 277 -5.23 -19.40 -21.17
N GLU A 278 -3.90 -19.37 -21.10
CA GLU A 278 -3.16 -19.53 -19.84
C GLU A 278 -3.22 -18.29 -18.96
N SER A 279 -3.12 -17.10 -19.55
CA SER A 279 -3.17 -15.84 -18.80
C SER A 279 -4.59 -15.41 -18.43
N GLY A 280 -5.60 -15.86 -19.19
CA GLY A 280 -6.98 -15.37 -19.04
C GLY A 280 -7.19 -13.92 -19.50
N ALA A 281 -6.19 -13.28 -20.11
CA ALA A 281 -6.28 -11.91 -20.60
C ALA A 281 -6.82 -11.82 -22.04
N TYR A 282 -7.52 -10.73 -22.34
CA TYR A 282 -7.87 -10.36 -23.69
C TYR A 282 -6.65 -9.72 -24.37
N ILE A 283 -6.17 -10.32 -25.46
CA ILE A 283 -4.99 -9.84 -26.18
C ILE A 283 -5.39 -9.46 -27.60
N LYS A 284 -5.28 -8.19 -27.98
CA LYS A 284 -5.50 -7.68 -29.34
C LYS A 284 -4.15 -7.33 -29.97
N VAL A 285 -3.95 -7.78 -31.20
CA VAL A 285 -2.76 -7.46 -31.98
C VAL A 285 -3.21 -6.56 -33.11
N ASP A 286 -2.77 -5.31 -33.09
CA ASP A 286 -3.06 -4.34 -34.14
C ASP A 286 -1.94 -4.41 -35.18
N SER A 287 -2.24 -5.13 -36.25
CA SER A 287 -1.37 -5.31 -37.42
C SER A 287 -1.79 -4.35 -38.55
N SER A 288 -2.03 -3.07 -38.24
CA SER A 288 -2.31 -2.07 -39.28
C SER A 288 -1.00 -1.77 -40.03
N ALA A 289 -0.88 -2.38 -41.20
CA ALA A 289 0.26 -2.33 -42.11
C ALA A 289 0.45 -0.98 -42.82
N THR A 290 0.35 0.14 -42.10
CA THR A 290 0.51 1.48 -42.67
C THR A 290 1.64 2.22 -41.96
N GLU A 291 2.82 2.13 -42.57
CA GLU A 291 3.97 3.05 -42.48
C GLU A 291 4.90 3.04 -41.24
N GLY A 292 4.89 1.98 -40.42
CA GLY A 292 5.82 1.83 -39.29
C GLY A 292 6.43 0.43 -39.16
N ASP A 293 7.66 0.36 -38.62
CA ASP A 293 8.38 -0.90 -38.33
C ASP A 293 7.87 -1.61 -37.07
N ASP A 294 6.88 -1.01 -36.39
CA ASP A 294 6.34 -1.44 -35.10
C ASP A 294 4.85 -1.79 -35.16
N CYS A 295 4.47 -2.85 -34.46
CA CYS A 295 3.10 -3.30 -34.20
C CYS A 295 2.73 -3.06 -32.73
N LEU A 296 1.44 -2.87 -32.46
CA LEU A 296 0.93 -2.67 -31.11
C LEU A 296 0.20 -3.92 -30.61
N ILE A 297 0.59 -4.41 -29.43
CA ILE A 297 -0.11 -5.51 -28.74
C ILE A 297 -0.78 -4.92 -27.51
N THR A 298 -2.11 -4.91 -27.52
CA THR A 298 -2.92 -4.49 -26.38
C THR A 298 -3.34 -5.72 -25.58
N VAL A 299 -3.05 -5.71 -24.29
CA VAL A 299 -3.46 -6.73 -23.32
C VAL A 299 -4.42 -6.07 -22.35
N SER A 300 -5.59 -6.65 -22.11
CA SER A 300 -6.52 -6.15 -21.09
C SER A 300 -7.26 -7.28 -20.38
N ALA A 301 -7.62 -7.05 -19.13
CA ALA A 301 -8.47 -7.95 -18.36
C ALA A 301 -9.29 -7.16 -17.33
N LYS A 302 -10.43 -7.73 -16.94
CA LYS A 302 -11.15 -7.29 -15.75
C LYS A 302 -10.50 -7.95 -14.54
N GLU A 303 -9.91 -7.13 -13.67
CA GLU A 303 -9.08 -7.63 -12.57
C GLU A 303 -9.62 -7.19 -11.21
N VAL A 304 -9.47 -8.07 -10.22
CA VAL A 304 -9.57 -7.74 -8.80
C VAL A 304 -8.14 -7.54 -8.28
N PHE A 305 -7.90 -6.47 -7.52
CA PHE A 305 -6.55 -6.11 -7.08
C PHE A 305 -5.84 -7.23 -6.30
N GLU A 306 -6.61 -8.01 -5.52
CA GLU A 306 -6.13 -9.07 -4.62
C GLU A 306 -5.73 -10.38 -5.33
N GLU A 307 -6.06 -10.53 -6.61
CA GLU A 307 -5.70 -11.71 -7.41
C GLU A 307 -4.48 -11.45 -8.32
N VAL A 308 -3.82 -12.53 -8.76
CA VAL A 308 -2.73 -12.49 -9.74
C VAL A 308 -3.25 -11.82 -11.00
N SER A 309 -2.59 -10.75 -11.44
CA SER A 309 -3.02 -9.95 -12.60
C SER A 309 -2.90 -10.74 -13.90
N PRO A 310 -4.01 -11.09 -14.57
CA PRO A 310 -4.01 -11.70 -15.89
C PRO A 310 -3.23 -10.87 -16.92
N THR A 311 -3.34 -9.54 -16.85
CA THR A 311 -2.68 -8.62 -17.79
C THR A 311 -1.17 -8.63 -17.60
N ILE A 312 -0.68 -8.70 -16.37
CA ILE A 312 0.77 -8.78 -16.08
C ILE A 312 1.31 -10.15 -16.49
N ASP A 313 0.63 -11.24 -16.17
CA ASP A 313 1.04 -12.60 -16.56
C ASP A 313 1.14 -12.73 -18.09
N ALA A 314 0.14 -12.24 -18.82
CA ALA A 314 0.17 -12.15 -20.27
C ALA A 314 1.35 -11.33 -20.79
N ALA A 315 1.63 -10.16 -20.18
CA ALA A 315 2.72 -9.29 -20.61
C ALA A 315 4.09 -9.96 -20.43
N VAL A 316 4.32 -10.67 -19.32
CA VAL A 316 5.57 -11.42 -19.06
C VAL A 316 5.73 -12.57 -20.07
N ARG A 317 4.65 -13.27 -20.41
CA ARG A 317 4.68 -14.35 -21.41
C ARG A 317 4.92 -13.84 -22.83
N LEU A 318 4.45 -12.63 -23.13
CA LEU A 318 4.66 -11.97 -24.43
C LEU A 318 6.07 -11.38 -24.55
N GLN A 319 6.66 -10.92 -23.44
CA GLN A 319 7.96 -10.24 -23.37
C GLN A 319 9.06 -10.89 -24.24
N PRO A 320 9.40 -12.18 -24.11
CA PRO A 320 10.49 -12.77 -24.88
C PRO A 320 10.21 -12.84 -26.39
N ARG A 321 8.94 -12.73 -26.80
CA ARG A 321 8.51 -12.78 -28.20
C ARG A 321 8.32 -11.41 -28.82
N CYS A 322 7.99 -10.39 -28.02
CA CYS A 322 7.80 -9.01 -28.50
C CYS A 322 9.05 -8.13 -28.34
N SER A 323 10.07 -8.59 -27.61
CA SER A 323 11.29 -7.82 -27.39
C SER A 323 12.26 -7.94 -28.56
N GLU A 324 12.95 -6.85 -28.86
CA GLU A 324 14.07 -6.86 -29.80
C GLU A 324 15.27 -7.53 -29.13
N LYS A 325 15.90 -8.48 -29.84
CA LYS A 325 17.07 -9.23 -29.36
C LYS A 325 18.29 -8.81 -30.14
N ILE A 326 19.27 -8.23 -29.46
CA ILE A 326 20.56 -7.83 -30.03
C ILE A 326 21.65 -8.71 -29.42
N GLU A 327 22.37 -9.46 -30.27
CA GLU A 327 23.52 -10.26 -29.87
C GLU A 327 24.78 -9.38 -29.90
N LYS A 328 25.52 -9.34 -28.78
CA LYS A 328 26.81 -8.68 -28.70
C LYS A 328 27.90 -9.59 -29.25
N GLU A 329 29.00 -9.00 -29.71
CA GLU A 329 30.22 -9.73 -30.10
C GLU A 329 30.79 -10.61 -28.96
N SER A 330 30.45 -10.32 -27.70
CA SER A 330 30.81 -11.14 -26.53
C SER A 330 30.00 -12.42 -26.36
N GLY A 331 28.95 -12.65 -27.17
CA GLY A 331 27.99 -13.76 -27.02
C GLY A 331 26.83 -13.45 -26.08
N ASP A 332 26.81 -12.29 -25.43
CA ASP A 332 25.72 -11.86 -24.57
C ASP A 332 24.54 -11.30 -25.38
N CYS A 333 23.32 -11.73 -25.03
CA CYS A 333 22.10 -11.21 -25.65
C CYS A 333 21.51 -10.09 -24.81
N VAL A 334 21.21 -8.96 -25.44
CA VAL A 334 20.46 -7.85 -24.83
C VAL A 334 19.05 -7.82 -25.41
N TYR A 335 18.07 -7.82 -24.54
CA TYR A 335 16.65 -7.70 -24.87
C TYR A 335 16.20 -6.27 -24.62
N THR A 336 15.40 -5.73 -25.55
CA THR A 336 14.73 -4.43 -25.40
C THR A 336 13.23 -4.62 -25.48
N THR A 337 12.54 -4.39 -24.37
CA THR A 337 11.06 -4.35 -24.30
C THR A 337 10.58 -2.91 -24.27
N ARG A 338 9.56 -2.59 -25.07
CA ARG A 338 8.97 -1.25 -25.17
C ARG A 338 7.49 -1.28 -24.79
N LEU A 339 7.08 -0.34 -23.95
CA LEU A 339 5.69 -0.16 -23.52
C LEU A 339 5.24 1.27 -23.78
N LEU A 340 4.00 1.43 -24.26
CA LEU A 340 3.38 2.75 -24.35
C LEU A 340 2.48 2.97 -23.14
N VAL A 341 2.75 4.07 -22.45
CA VAL A 341 2.06 4.47 -21.22
C VAL A 341 1.49 5.88 -21.43
N PRO A 342 0.22 6.14 -21.08
CA PRO A 342 -0.31 7.50 -21.11
C PRO A 342 0.58 8.46 -20.30
N SER A 343 0.84 9.65 -20.82
CA SER A 343 1.71 10.63 -20.16
C SER A 343 1.21 11.02 -18.77
N SER A 344 -0.10 10.93 -18.52
CA SER A 344 -0.70 11.11 -17.20
C SER A 344 -0.27 10.05 -16.16
N ARG A 345 0.14 8.86 -16.61
CA ARG A 345 0.52 7.73 -15.74
C ARG A 345 2.01 7.49 -15.67
N VAL A 346 2.80 8.02 -16.60
CA VAL A 346 4.26 7.82 -16.62
C VAL A 346 4.95 8.31 -15.35
N GLY A 347 4.36 9.28 -14.65
CA GLY A 347 4.86 9.81 -13.39
C GLY A 347 4.99 8.76 -12.26
N CYS A 348 4.15 7.71 -12.25
CA CYS A 348 4.24 6.64 -11.24
C CYS A 348 5.44 5.70 -11.47
N ILE A 349 5.97 5.67 -12.69
CA ILE A 349 7.17 4.91 -13.05
C ILE A 349 8.41 5.70 -12.67
N ILE A 350 8.43 7.01 -12.93
CA ILE A 350 9.58 7.89 -12.66
C ILE A 350 9.73 8.12 -11.15
N GLY A 351 8.63 8.46 -10.46
CA GLY A 351 8.64 8.85 -9.05
C GLY A 351 9.14 10.27 -8.79
N LYS A 352 8.93 10.78 -7.56
CA LYS A 352 9.39 12.12 -7.14
C LYS A 352 10.92 12.20 -7.26
N GLY A 353 11.43 13.11 -8.10
CA GLY A 353 12.86 13.26 -8.35
C GLY A 353 13.54 12.07 -9.04
N GLY A 354 12.78 11.16 -9.66
CA GLY A 354 13.34 9.96 -10.30
C GLY A 354 13.70 8.83 -9.33
N ALA A 355 13.30 8.91 -8.06
CA ALA A 355 13.65 7.92 -7.05
C ALA A 355 13.14 6.51 -7.40
N THR A 356 11.90 6.39 -7.86
CA THR A 356 11.26 5.10 -8.17
C THR A 356 11.90 4.40 -9.37
N VAL A 357 12.18 5.13 -10.45
CA VAL A 357 12.88 4.54 -11.60
C VAL A 357 14.33 4.18 -11.25
N SER A 358 14.98 4.96 -10.39
CA SER A 358 16.35 4.67 -9.93
C SER A 358 16.40 3.40 -9.08
N GLU A 359 15.43 3.24 -8.19
CA GLU A 359 15.23 2.02 -7.41
C GLU A 359 14.97 0.81 -8.32
N MET A 360 14.04 0.91 -9.28
CA MET A 360 13.75 -0.18 -10.22
C MET A 360 14.99 -0.60 -11.02
N ARG A 361 15.78 0.37 -11.53
CA ARG A 361 17.04 0.10 -12.22
C ARG A 361 18.05 -0.60 -11.30
N SER A 362 18.16 -0.16 -10.04
CA SER A 362 19.08 -0.75 -9.06
C SER A 362 18.71 -2.19 -8.71
N LEU A 363 17.42 -2.46 -8.50
CA LEU A 363 16.92 -3.79 -8.09
C LEU A 363 17.00 -4.80 -9.24
N THR A 364 16.62 -4.40 -10.45
CA THR A 364 16.50 -5.31 -11.59
C THR A 364 17.76 -5.40 -12.42
N ARG A 365 18.69 -4.45 -12.23
CA ARG A 365 19.88 -4.26 -13.07
C ARG A 365 19.56 -3.95 -14.54
N ALA A 366 18.31 -3.66 -14.87
CA ALA A 366 17.89 -3.25 -16.21
C ALA A 366 18.08 -1.74 -16.42
N SER A 367 18.34 -1.34 -17.66
CA SER A 367 18.29 0.06 -18.08
C SER A 367 16.85 0.42 -18.46
N ILE A 368 16.20 1.23 -17.63
CA ILE A 368 14.83 1.71 -17.87
C ILE A 368 14.92 3.15 -18.38
N ARG A 369 14.40 3.48 -19.56
CA ARG A 369 14.35 4.84 -20.12
C ARG A 369 12.91 5.24 -20.40
N VAL A 370 12.59 6.52 -20.18
CA VAL A 370 11.28 7.09 -20.51
C VAL A 370 11.50 8.11 -21.60
N LEU A 371 10.93 7.85 -22.77
CA LEU A 371 10.99 8.67 -23.96
C LEU A 371 9.65 9.41 -24.13
N LYS A 372 9.71 10.66 -24.60
CA LYS A 372 8.56 11.54 -24.78
C LYS A 372 8.62 12.17 -26.18
N GLU A 373 7.45 12.48 -26.72
CA GLU A 373 7.20 13.39 -27.86
C GLU A 373 7.99 13.07 -29.14
N GLU A 374 9.26 13.43 -29.21
CA GLU A 374 10.13 13.37 -30.40
C GLU A 374 10.76 11.98 -30.67
N ASP A 375 10.87 11.13 -29.65
CA ASP A 375 11.48 9.78 -29.76
C ASP A 375 10.44 8.63 -29.76
N LEU A 376 9.16 8.94 -29.95
CA LEU A 376 8.10 7.94 -29.92
C LEU A 376 7.92 7.24 -31.28
N PRO A 377 7.60 5.93 -31.29
CA PRO A 377 7.29 5.24 -32.52
C PRO A 377 5.99 5.81 -33.12
N LYS A 378 5.85 5.80 -34.44
CA LYS A 378 4.69 6.37 -35.16
C LYS A 378 3.33 5.80 -34.74
N VAL A 379 3.32 4.64 -34.07
CA VAL A 379 2.13 3.99 -33.51
C VAL A 379 1.67 4.59 -32.17
N ALA A 380 2.47 5.47 -31.56
CA ALA A 380 2.15 6.17 -30.33
C ALA A 380 1.31 7.42 -30.61
N SER A 381 0.39 7.71 -29.70
CA SER A 381 -0.36 8.99 -29.72
C SER A 381 0.43 10.10 -29.01
N GLU A 382 0.10 11.37 -29.28
CA GLU A 382 0.78 12.54 -28.70
C GLU A 382 0.70 12.58 -27.15
N ASP A 383 -0.36 12.00 -26.56
CA ASP A 383 -0.55 11.90 -25.10
C ASP A 383 0.11 10.67 -24.45
N GLU A 384 1.09 10.08 -25.12
CA GLU A 384 1.75 8.84 -24.69
C GLU A 384 3.24 9.04 -24.45
N SER A 385 3.81 8.12 -23.68
CA SER A 385 5.23 8.09 -23.36
C SER A 385 5.70 6.65 -23.44
N MET A 386 6.87 6.45 -24.04
CA MET A 386 7.42 5.11 -24.23
C MET A 386 8.37 4.78 -23.09
N VAL A 387 8.11 3.68 -22.43
CA VAL A 387 9.00 3.10 -21.43
C VAL A 387 9.80 1.99 -22.11
N GLN A 388 11.09 2.20 -22.22
CA GLN A 388 12.03 1.25 -22.83
C GLN A 388 12.84 0.57 -21.73
N ILE A 389 12.83 -0.76 -21.71
CA ILE A 389 13.54 -1.60 -20.74
C ILE A 389 14.56 -2.42 -21.50
N THR A 390 15.84 -2.24 -21.18
CA THR A 390 16.96 -2.91 -21.87
C THR A 390 17.85 -3.63 -20.87
N GLY A 391 18.21 -4.89 -21.15
CA GLY A 391 19.04 -5.70 -20.27
C GLY A 391 19.10 -7.17 -20.71
N ASP A 392 19.58 -8.06 -19.86
CA ASP A 392 19.42 -9.50 -20.06
C ASP A 392 17.95 -9.92 -19.84
N ILE A 393 17.61 -11.14 -20.26
CA ILE A 393 16.21 -11.61 -20.24
C ILE A 393 15.60 -11.59 -18.83
N ASN A 394 16.39 -11.88 -17.79
CA ASN A 394 15.92 -11.92 -16.42
C ASN A 394 15.75 -10.50 -15.86
N ALA A 395 16.72 -9.61 -16.11
CA ALA A 395 16.60 -8.21 -15.73
C ALA A 395 15.41 -7.52 -16.39
N VAL A 396 15.20 -7.75 -17.70
CA VAL A 396 14.10 -7.16 -18.46
C VAL A 396 12.75 -7.71 -17.98
N SER A 397 12.64 -9.02 -17.75
CA SER A 397 11.42 -9.64 -17.20
C SER A 397 11.09 -9.09 -15.80
N GLY A 398 12.08 -9.02 -14.90
CA GLY A 398 11.90 -8.46 -13.56
C GLY A 398 11.51 -6.97 -13.58
N ALA A 399 12.14 -6.18 -14.45
CA ALA A 399 11.80 -4.78 -14.65
C ALA A 399 10.41 -4.60 -15.26
N LEU A 400 10.00 -5.45 -16.20
CA LEU A 400 8.68 -5.42 -16.78
C LEU A 400 7.61 -5.65 -15.71
N VAL A 401 7.76 -6.66 -14.84
CA VAL A 401 6.84 -6.91 -13.72
C VAL A 401 6.75 -5.71 -12.79
N GLN A 402 7.89 -5.10 -12.45
CA GLN A 402 7.93 -3.93 -11.57
C GLN A 402 7.22 -2.71 -12.18
N VAL A 403 7.42 -2.46 -13.48
CA VAL A 403 6.78 -1.37 -14.21
C VAL A 403 5.28 -1.61 -14.35
N THR A 404 4.86 -2.79 -14.81
CA THR A 404 3.45 -3.10 -15.04
C THR A 404 2.65 -3.18 -13.75
N THR A 405 3.25 -3.62 -12.65
CA THR A 405 2.57 -3.61 -11.35
C THR A 405 2.39 -2.19 -10.81
N ARG A 406 3.38 -1.30 -11.01
CA ARG A 406 3.21 0.13 -10.67
C ARG A 406 2.14 0.81 -11.52
N LEU A 407 2.04 0.44 -12.80
CA LEU A 407 0.96 0.89 -13.67
C LEU A 407 -0.40 0.35 -13.21
N ARG A 408 -0.48 -0.94 -12.86
CA ARG A 408 -1.69 -1.58 -12.33
C ARG A 408 -2.18 -0.87 -11.10
N ALA A 409 -1.34 -0.76 -10.09
CA ALA A 409 -1.74 -0.15 -8.85
C ALA A 409 -2.07 1.35 -9.04
N ASN A 410 -1.50 2.06 -10.02
CA ASN A 410 -2.00 3.39 -10.40
C ASN A 410 -3.43 3.36 -10.97
N VAL A 411 -3.83 2.36 -11.77
CA VAL A 411 -5.21 2.21 -12.28
C VAL A 411 -6.21 1.92 -11.16
N PHE A 412 -5.83 1.08 -10.21
CA PHE A 412 -6.65 0.82 -9.02
C PHE A 412 -6.70 2.03 -8.07
N GLN A 413 -5.67 2.88 -8.09
CA GLN A 413 -5.49 4.14 -7.36
C GLN A 413 -5.88 5.41 -8.14
N VAL A 414 -6.62 5.33 -9.26
CA VAL A 414 -7.22 6.55 -9.86
C VAL A 414 -8.31 7.16 -8.94
N GLU A 415 -8.53 6.58 -7.76
CA GLU A 415 -8.91 7.32 -6.55
C GLU A 415 -7.80 7.24 -5.47
N GLY A 416 -6.71 8.02 -5.62
CA GLY A 416 -5.66 8.26 -4.62
C GLY A 416 -4.55 7.20 -4.46
N GLY A 417 -3.28 7.58 -4.70
CA GLY A 417 -2.03 6.77 -4.73
C GLY A 417 -1.65 5.98 -3.45
N VAL A 418 -0.59 5.14 -3.33
CA VAL A 418 0.69 4.88 -4.05
C VAL A 418 1.05 3.37 -3.95
N VAL A 419 1.86 2.82 -4.86
CA VAL A 419 2.16 1.38 -5.03
C VAL A 419 3.39 0.91 -4.23
N THR A 420 3.28 -0.17 -3.45
CA THR A 420 4.40 -1.03 -2.99
C THR A 420 4.26 -2.46 -3.53
N LEU A 421 5.38 -3.05 -3.94
CA LEU A 421 5.49 -4.33 -4.65
C LEU A 421 6.02 -5.44 -3.72
N PRO A 422 5.58 -6.71 -3.85
CA PRO A 422 6.11 -7.81 -3.05
C PRO A 422 7.50 -8.28 -3.52
N PRO A 423 8.25 -9.04 -2.69
CA PRO A 423 9.55 -9.59 -3.06
C PRO A 423 9.39 -10.71 -4.11
N THR A 424 10.31 -10.77 -5.06
CA THR A 424 10.42 -11.86 -6.05
C THR A 424 10.83 -13.16 -5.38
N GLU A 425 9.93 -14.15 -5.35
CA GLU A 425 10.30 -15.55 -5.12
C GLU A 425 11.01 -16.11 -6.36
N SER A 426 12.14 -16.76 -6.11
CA SER A 426 12.99 -17.40 -7.12
C SER A 426 12.23 -18.54 -7.82
N TYR A 427 11.92 -18.36 -9.10
CA TYR A 427 11.46 -19.46 -9.95
C TYR A 427 12.60 -20.46 -10.14
N GLY A 428 12.36 -21.70 -9.69
CA GLY A 428 13.26 -22.82 -9.87
C GLY A 428 13.50 -23.13 -11.33
N SER A 429 14.77 -23.40 -11.64
CA SER A 429 15.29 -23.89 -12.91
C SER A 429 14.55 -25.14 -13.39
N TYR A 430 13.95 -25.08 -14.59
CA TYR A 430 13.54 -26.26 -15.33
C TYR A 430 14.75 -26.82 -16.07
N ASP A 431 15.08 -28.07 -15.75
CA ASP A 431 16.14 -28.87 -16.36
C ASP A 431 15.71 -29.28 -17.78
N ASP A 432 16.48 -28.83 -18.77
CA ASP A 432 16.26 -29.08 -20.19
C ASP A 432 17.10 -30.29 -20.61
N SER A 433 16.59 -31.49 -20.39
CA SER A 433 17.26 -32.72 -20.83
C SER A 433 16.30 -33.89 -21.04
N GLN A 434 15.44 -33.81 -22.07
CA GLN A 434 14.94 -35.01 -22.78
C GLN A 434 14.22 -34.67 -24.09
N MET A 435 15.00 -34.42 -25.15
CA MET A 435 14.54 -34.53 -26.55
C MET A 435 15.63 -35.22 -27.37
N ALA A 436 15.68 -36.55 -27.30
CA ALA A 436 16.36 -37.37 -28.30
C ALA A 436 15.66 -38.73 -28.40
N GLY A 437 14.99 -38.97 -29.52
CA GLY A 437 14.56 -40.30 -29.94
C GLY A 437 13.06 -40.42 -30.15
N ASN A 438 12.61 -40.09 -31.37
CA ASN A 438 11.73 -40.98 -32.13
C ASN A 438 11.60 -40.45 -33.57
N GLY A 439 12.48 -40.95 -34.43
CA GLY A 439 12.37 -40.85 -35.86
C GLY A 439 12.11 -42.22 -36.47
N TYR A 440 11.26 -42.22 -37.50
CA TYR A 440 11.07 -43.25 -38.52
C TYR A 440 10.07 -44.38 -38.21
N GLY A 441 8.80 -44.11 -38.50
CA GLY A 441 7.84 -45.12 -38.96
C GLY A 441 7.75 -45.09 -40.48
N ALA A 442 8.06 -46.22 -41.14
CA ALA A 442 7.86 -46.38 -42.57
C ALA A 442 7.78 -47.88 -42.94
N TYR A 443 6.63 -48.29 -43.50
CA TYR A 443 6.37 -49.49 -44.36
C TYR A 443 6.68 -50.87 -43.73
N GLY A 444 5.72 -51.77 -43.48
CA GLY A 444 4.83 -52.40 -44.45
C GLY A 444 5.26 -53.87 -44.67
N VAL A 445 4.27 -54.76 -44.85
CA VAL A 445 4.37 -56.13 -45.41
C VAL A 445 4.41 -57.31 -44.41
N SER A 446 3.26 -57.96 -44.33
CA SER A 446 2.94 -59.39 -44.19
C SER A 446 4.08 -60.43 -44.03
N SER A 447 3.87 -61.39 -43.13
CA SER A 447 3.56 -62.81 -43.41
C SER A 447 4.13 -63.77 -42.34
N GLY A 448 3.39 -64.85 -42.05
CA GLY A 448 3.98 -66.18 -41.86
C GLY A 448 4.30 -66.67 -40.46
N ARG A 449 3.37 -67.47 -39.91
CA ARG A 449 3.54 -68.86 -39.41
C ARG A 449 4.70 -69.27 -38.47
N SER A 450 4.28 -69.97 -37.41
CA SER A 450 4.90 -71.16 -36.77
C SER A 450 6.21 -70.92 -36.00
N ARG A 451 6.41 -71.43 -34.79
CA ARG A 451 5.96 -72.66 -34.14
C ARG A 451 5.65 -72.43 -32.67
#